data_AF-A0A0F9G9T5-F1
#
_entry.id   AF-A0A0F9G9T5-F1
#
_cell.length_a   1.000
_cell.length_b   1.000
_cell.length_c   1.000
_cell.angle_alpha   90.00
_cell.angle_beta   90.00
_cell.angle_gamma   90.00
#
_symmetry.space_group_name_H-M   'P 1'
#
loop_
_entity.id
_entity.type
_entity.pdbx_description
1 polymer ?
#
loop_
_entity_poly.entity_id
_entity_poly.type
_entity_poly.pdbx_seq_one_letter_code
_entity_poly.pdbx_strand_id
1 'polypeptide(L)'
;MDQTTSQIYKRLLTYVGDYKSVAILAVVGMIGYSAMDALFIQLMKPFIDQGLNQRNDDVLKYAPLIVIALVIGRGIFNYMSSYCLSYVGSQVVRSLRQQLFEHILHLPVAFHDQNSTGDLISKITFDTEQVQQAITKAMLVVVREGAFVVFLLAVMFYTSWKLSLIFLIIIPLVAIIVSVVSKRFRHISKNIQSAMGQVTRSSEQMLSGHKVIHGFGGQHQEIEQFAKINNHNRQQRIKMDATKALSVSVIQILAASAMAVIL
;
A
#
# COMPACT_ATOMS: atom_id res chain seq x y z
N MET A 1 -10.52 -24.37 -10.07
CA MET A 1 -9.37 -24.82 -9.26
C MET A 1 -8.73 -23.57 -8.67
N ASP A 2 -8.98 -23.29 -7.39
CA ASP A 2 -8.43 -22.12 -6.71
C ASP A 2 -6.91 -22.29 -6.54
N GLN A 3 -6.15 -21.78 -7.50
CA GLN A 3 -4.71 -21.65 -7.33
C GLN A 3 -4.48 -20.73 -6.14
N THR A 4 -3.80 -21.23 -5.11
CA THR A 4 -3.44 -20.43 -3.95
C THR A 4 -2.60 -19.24 -4.43
N THR A 5 -2.84 -18.03 -3.92
CA THR A 5 -2.12 -16.81 -4.32
C THR A 5 -0.60 -17.02 -4.41
N SER A 6 -0.03 -17.84 -3.51
CA SER A 6 1.38 -18.23 -3.50
C SER A 6 1.86 -18.95 -4.77
N GLN A 7 1.04 -19.81 -5.38
CA GLN A 7 1.37 -20.52 -6.62
C GLN A 7 1.45 -19.56 -7.81
N ILE A 8 0.52 -18.59 -7.88
CA ILE A 8 0.50 -17.54 -8.89
C ILE A 8 1.77 -16.68 -8.77
N TYR A 9 2.14 -16.31 -7.54
CA TYR A 9 3.40 -15.58 -7.29
C TYR A 9 4.65 -16.36 -7.72
N LYS A 10 4.74 -17.66 -7.40
CA LYS A 10 5.87 -18.50 -7.84
C LYS A 10 5.95 -18.61 -9.36
N ARG A 11 4.81 -18.69 -10.04
CA ARG A 11 4.75 -18.70 -11.51
C ARG A 11 5.23 -17.37 -12.08
N LEU A 12 4.78 -16.24 -11.53
CA LEU A 12 5.25 -14.91 -11.93
C LEU A 12 6.76 -14.72 -11.69
N LEU A 13 7.29 -15.23 -10.58
CA LEU A 13 8.73 -15.24 -10.28
C LEU A 13 9.54 -16.03 -11.31
N THR A 14 8.93 -17.00 -11.99
CA THR A 14 9.61 -17.75 -13.06
C THR A 14 9.91 -16.85 -14.27
N TYR A 15 9.03 -15.88 -14.59
CA TYR A 15 9.27 -14.89 -15.65
C TYR A 15 10.41 -13.92 -15.32
N VAL A 16 10.73 -13.74 -14.04
CA VAL A 16 11.90 -12.94 -13.59
C VAL A 16 13.20 -13.72 -13.77
N GLY A 17 13.11 -15.04 -13.96
CA GLY A 17 14.25 -15.96 -14.01
C GLY A 17 15.30 -15.65 -15.08
N ASP A 18 14.88 -15.06 -16.20
CA ASP A 18 15.78 -14.70 -17.31
C ASP A 18 16.56 -13.39 -17.05
N TYR A 19 16.12 -12.57 -16.09
CA TYR A 19 16.66 -11.23 -15.80
C TYR A 19 17.20 -11.09 -14.37
N LYS A 20 17.67 -12.20 -13.79
CA LYS A 20 18.15 -12.27 -12.39
C LYS A 20 19.24 -11.24 -12.08
N SER A 21 20.15 -10.94 -13.01
CA SER A 21 21.23 -9.96 -12.81
C SER A 21 20.67 -8.56 -12.53
N VAL A 22 19.73 -8.10 -13.35
CA VAL A 22 19.08 -6.78 -13.19
C VAL A 22 18.19 -6.75 -11.95
N ALA A 23 17.51 -7.87 -11.63
CA ALA A 23 16.72 -8.00 -10.41
C ALA A 23 17.60 -7.90 -9.14
N ILE A 24 18.75 -8.56 -9.13
CA ILE A 24 19.72 -8.46 -8.02
C ILE A 24 20.23 -7.02 -7.90
N LEU A 25 20.56 -6.36 -9.01
CA LEU A 25 20.98 -4.97 -9.01
C LEU A 25 19.89 -4.03 -8.45
N ALA A 26 18.62 -4.29 -8.78
CA ALA A 26 17.49 -3.57 -8.20
C ALA A 26 17.44 -3.72 -6.67
N VAL A 27 17.60 -4.95 -6.17
CA VAL A 27 17.61 -5.26 -4.73
C VAL A 27 18.79 -4.58 -4.02
N VAL A 28 19.99 -4.66 -4.58
CA VAL A 28 21.17 -3.95 -4.06
C VAL A 28 20.92 -2.45 -4.00
N GLY A 29 20.31 -1.89 -5.05
CA GLY A 29 19.93 -0.47 -5.07
C GLY A 29 18.89 -0.10 -4.02
N MET A 30 17.92 -0.96 -3.75
CA MET A 30 16.93 -0.74 -2.70
C MET A 30 17.56 -0.76 -1.32
N ILE A 31 18.43 -1.74 -1.05
CA ILE A 31 19.15 -1.84 0.23
C ILE A 31 20.08 -0.65 0.40
N GLY A 32 20.82 -0.26 -0.64
CA GLY A 32 21.69 0.91 -0.63
C GLY A 32 20.92 2.22 -0.38
N TYR A 33 19.75 2.37 -0.99
CA TYR A 33 18.86 3.51 -0.74
C TYR A 33 18.44 3.57 0.73
N SER A 34 17.95 2.46 1.28
CA SER A 34 17.52 2.38 2.68
C SER A 34 18.67 2.59 3.66
N ALA A 35 19.88 2.15 3.30
CA ALA A 35 21.08 2.40 4.09
C ALA A 35 21.43 3.89 4.11
N MET A 36 21.33 4.60 2.98
CA MET A 36 21.54 6.06 2.94
C MET A 36 20.53 6.80 3.83
N ASP A 37 19.27 6.39 3.83
CA ASP A 37 18.24 6.98 4.70
C ASP A 37 18.52 6.72 6.19
N ALA A 38 18.96 5.51 6.55
CA ALA A 38 19.34 5.19 7.92
C ALA A 38 20.61 5.96 8.37
N LEU A 39 21.61 6.08 7.49
CA LEU A 39 22.82 6.86 7.75
C LEU A 39 22.52 8.34 7.95
N PHE A 40 21.60 8.89 7.16
CA PHE A 40 21.13 10.27 7.32
C PHE A 40 20.54 10.49 8.72
N ILE A 41 19.70 9.56 9.20
CA ILE A 41 19.12 9.62 10.56
C ILE A 41 20.21 9.47 11.64
N GLN A 42 21.16 8.57 11.45
CA GLN A 42 22.28 8.40 12.39
C GLN A 42 23.15 9.66 12.50
N LEU A 43 23.38 10.36 11.38
CA LEU A 43 24.18 11.59 11.32
C LEU A 43 23.48 12.82 11.89
N MET A 44 22.16 12.79 12.08
CA MET A 44 21.46 13.87 12.79
C MET A 44 21.91 13.99 14.24
N LYS A 45 22.24 12.88 14.91
CA LYS A 45 22.70 12.89 16.31
C LYS A 45 23.96 13.76 16.51
N PRO A 46 25.09 13.53 15.81
CA PRO A 46 26.28 14.38 15.97
C PRO A 46 26.05 15.82 15.51
N PHE A 47 25.19 16.08 14.51
CA PHE A 47 24.86 17.47 14.13
C PHE A 47 24.15 18.23 15.26
N ILE A 48 23.27 17.57 16.00
CA ILE A 48 22.61 18.16 17.17
C ILE A 48 23.57 18.24 18.36
N ASP A 49 24.21 17.13 18.71
CA ASP A 49 25.01 17.01 19.94
C ASP A 49 26.34 17.77 19.88
N GLN A 50 27.02 17.76 18.73
CA GLN A 50 28.35 18.38 18.58
C GLN A 50 28.27 19.71 17.82
N GLY A 51 27.39 19.80 16.82
CA GLY A 51 27.18 21.03 16.07
C GLY A 51 26.45 22.09 16.91
N LEU A 52 25.22 21.81 17.31
CA LEU A 52 24.35 22.80 17.98
C LEU A 52 24.66 22.96 19.47
N ASN A 53 24.81 21.85 20.22
CA ASN A 53 25.01 21.92 21.67
C ASN A 53 26.44 22.33 22.06
N GLN A 54 27.46 21.78 21.38
CA GLN A 54 28.87 22.06 21.69
C GLN A 54 29.45 23.23 20.87
N ARG A 55 28.68 23.82 19.93
CA ARG A 55 29.13 24.88 19.01
C ARG A 55 30.46 24.57 18.32
N ASN A 56 30.63 23.34 17.84
CA ASN A 56 31.83 22.98 17.10
C ASN A 56 31.70 23.45 15.64
N ASP A 57 32.39 24.55 15.31
CA ASP A 57 32.32 25.21 14.00
C ASP A 57 32.71 24.30 12.84
N ASP A 58 33.60 23.32 13.06
CA ASP A 58 34.01 22.37 12.03
C ASP A 58 32.84 21.45 11.62
N VAL A 59 32.08 20.94 12.59
CA VAL A 59 30.90 20.09 12.32
C VAL A 59 29.85 20.88 11.55
N LEU A 60 29.61 22.13 11.92
CA LEU A 60 28.65 23.02 11.23
C LEU A 60 29.09 23.35 9.81
N LYS A 61 30.39 23.52 9.56
CA LYS A 61 30.94 23.85 8.25
C LYS A 61 30.87 22.68 7.27
N TYR A 62 31.15 21.45 7.72
CA TYR A 62 31.12 20.26 6.88
C TYR A 62 29.74 19.60 6.77
N ALA A 63 28.81 19.89 7.69
CA ALA A 63 27.46 19.30 7.68
C ALA A 63 26.71 19.48 6.34
N PRO A 64 26.65 20.67 5.72
CA PRO A 64 25.98 20.83 4.43
C PRO A 64 26.60 19.96 3.32
N LEU A 65 27.92 19.84 3.28
CA LEU A 65 28.63 19.04 2.28
C LEU A 65 28.30 17.54 2.44
N ILE A 66 28.29 17.05 3.69
CA ILE A 66 27.94 15.66 4.01
C ILE A 66 26.48 15.38 3.62
N VAL A 67 25.56 16.30 3.94
CA VAL A 67 24.14 16.16 3.57
C VAL A 67 23.97 16.10 2.05
N ILE A 68 24.64 16.98 1.31
CA ILE A 68 24.60 16.97 -0.16
C ILE A 68 25.14 15.63 -0.70
N ALA A 69 26.28 15.16 -0.18
CA ALA A 69 26.86 13.88 -0.60
C ALA A 69 25.91 12.69 -0.34
N LEU A 70 25.23 12.66 0.81
CA LEU A 70 24.24 11.64 1.14
C LEU A 70 23.02 11.71 0.23
N VAL A 71 22.49 12.90 -0.05
CA VAL A 71 21.34 13.09 -0.94
C VAL A 71 21.67 12.65 -2.36
N ILE A 72 22.89 12.94 -2.84
CA ILE A 72 23.39 12.47 -4.13
C ILE A 72 23.49 10.94 -4.13
N GLY A 73 24.11 10.34 -3.12
CA GLY A 73 24.21 8.88 -2.97
C GLY A 73 22.85 8.20 -2.94
N ARG A 74 21.91 8.74 -2.14
CA ARG A 74 20.51 8.31 -2.10
C ARG A 74 19.86 8.41 -3.48
N GLY A 75 20.07 9.51 -4.20
CA GLY A 75 19.57 9.71 -5.56
C GLY A 75 20.07 8.65 -6.54
N ILE A 76 21.36 8.33 -6.50
CA ILE A 76 21.97 7.27 -7.34
C ILE A 76 21.33 5.91 -7.06
N PHE A 77 21.23 5.52 -5.78
CA PHE A 77 20.61 4.25 -5.40
C PHE A 77 19.11 4.21 -5.73
N ASN A 78 18.40 5.33 -5.58
CA ASN A 78 17.00 5.42 -5.98
C ASN A 78 16.83 5.25 -7.50
N TYR A 79 17.66 5.91 -8.29
CA TYR A 79 17.64 5.79 -9.74
C TYR A 79 17.96 4.36 -10.16
N MET A 80 19.04 3.78 -9.65
CA MET A 80 19.46 2.40 -9.95
C MET A 80 18.35 1.40 -9.63
N SER A 81 17.76 1.48 -8.42
CA SER A 81 16.69 0.56 -8.03
C SER A 81 15.41 0.77 -8.83
N SER A 82 14.99 2.01 -9.06
CA SER A 82 13.74 2.31 -9.78
C SER A 82 13.84 1.93 -11.25
N TYR A 83 14.97 2.22 -11.90
CA TYR A 83 15.22 1.86 -13.29
C TYR A 83 15.29 0.33 -13.46
N CYS A 84 16.09 -0.36 -12.66
CA CYS A 84 16.24 -1.81 -12.76
C CYS A 84 14.91 -2.54 -12.47
N LEU A 85 14.16 -2.08 -11.47
CA LEU A 85 12.86 -2.66 -11.15
C LEU A 85 11.83 -2.40 -12.26
N SER A 86 11.79 -1.20 -12.82
CA SER A 86 10.92 -0.86 -13.95
C SER A 86 11.27 -1.66 -15.21
N TYR A 87 12.56 -1.87 -15.46
CA TYR A 87 13.05 -2.68 -16.57
C TYR A 87 12.59 -4.14 -16.45
N VAL A 88 12.84 -4.77 -15.28
CA VAL A 88 12.41 -6.14 -15.01
C VAL A 88 10.88 -6.27 -15.08
N GLY A 89 10.15 -5.33 -14.46
CA GLY A 89 8.69 -5.32 -14.48
C GLY A 89 8.10 -5.21 -15.89
N SER A 90 8.64 -4.30 -16.70
CA SER A 90 8.22 -4.11 -18.10
C SER A 90 8.48 -5.34 -18.96
N GLN A 91 9.60 -6.04 -18.72
CA GLN A 91 9.95 -7.24 -19.47
C GLN A 91 9.06 -8.44 -19.11
N VAL A 92 8.66 -8.56 -17.84
CA VAL A 92 7.64 -9.53 -17.40
C VAL A 92 6.31 -9.25 -18.09
N VAL A 93 5.86 -7.99 -18.11
CA VAL A 93 4.60 -7.62 -18.79
C VAL A 93 4.64 -7.87 -20.27
N ARG A 94 5.76 -7.53 -20.95
CA ARG A 94 5.96 -7.85 -22.36
C ARG A 94 5.78 -9.35 -22.63
N SER A 95 6.39 -10.19 -21.80
CA SER A 95 6.31 -11.65 -21.94
C SER A 95 4.89 -12.17 -21.67
N LEU A 96 4.22 -11.64 -20.64
CA LEU A 96 2.83 -11.98 -20.35
C LEU A 96 1.89 -11.55 -21.48
N ARG A 97 2.04 -10.34 -22.01
CA ARG A 97 1.24 -9.84 -23.13
C ARG A 97 1.41 -10.71 -24.36
N GLN A 98 2.65 -11.10 -24.69
CA GLN A 98 2.92 -11.99 -25.81
C GLN A 98 2.23 -13.35 -25.64
N GLN A 99 2.39 -13.99 -24.48
CA GLN A 99 1.78 -15.30 -24.22
C GLN A 99 0.26 -15.25 -24.15
N LEU A 100 -0.32 -14.18 -23.59
CA LEU A 100 -1.76 -13.98 -23.59
C LEU A 100 -2.29 -13.77 -25.00
N PHE A 101 -1.60 -12.98 -25.81
CA PHE A 101 -1.99 -12.75 -27.19
C PHE A 101 -1.93 -14.03 -28.02
N GLU A 102 -0.83 -14.78 -27.94
CA GLU A 102 -0.69 -16.09 -28.59
C GLU A 102 -1.78 -17.06 -28.12
N HIS A 103 -2.03 -17.15 -26.82
CA HIS A 103 -3.05 -18.05 -26.29
C HIS A 103 -4.45 -17.66 -26.78
N ILE A 104 -4.80 -16.37 -26.73
CA ILE A 104 -6.10 -15.86 -27.19
C ILE A 104 -6.31 -16.16 -28.68
N LEU A 105 -5.27 -16.08 -29.51
CA LEU A 105 -5.38 -16.36 -30.95
C LEU A 105 -5.65 -17.83 -31.28
N HIS A 106 -5.26 -18.76 -30.39
CA HIS A 106 -5.48 -20.20 -30.56
C HIS A 106 -6.79 -20.71 -29.93
N LEU A 107 -7.58 -19.82 -29.31
CA LEU A 107 -8.85 -20.22 -28.69
C LEU A 107 -9.93 -20.49 -29.77
N PRO A 108 -10.88 -21.40 -29.50
CA PRO A 108 -11.98 -21.67 -30.40
C PRO A 108 -12.82 -20.42 -30.67
N VAL A 109 -13.39 -20.29 -31.87
CA VAL A 109 -14.27 -19.16 -32.26
C VAL A 109 -15.41 -18.96 -31.25
N ALA A 110 -15.97 -20.06 -30.71
CA ALA A 110 -17.01 -20.01 -29.69
C ALA A 110 -16.60 -19.24 -28.41
N PHE A 111 -15.30 -19.18 -28.08
CA PHE A 111 -14.81 -18.36 -26.96
C PHE A 111 -14.82 -16.87 -27.32
N HIS A 112 -14.47 -16.53 -28.56
CA HIS A 112 -14.51 -15.16 -29.06
C HIS A 112 -15.95 -14.64 -29.19
N ASP A 113 -16.92 -15.50 -29.53
CA ASP A 113 -18.33 -15.12 -29.60
C ASP A 113 -18.95 -14.84 -28.22
N GLN A 114 -18.39 -15.44 -27.16
CA GLN A 114 -18.86 -15.29 -25.78
C GLN A 114 -18.21 -14.13 -25.02
N ASN A 115 -17.09 -13.58 -25.50
CA ASN A 115 -16.33 -12.54 -24.81
C ASN A 115 -16.18 -11.31 -25.71
N SER A 116 -16.45 -10.12 -25.18
CA SER A 116 -16.28 -8.91 -25.99
C SER A 116 -14.81 -8.70 -26.35
N THR A 117 -14.53 -8.25 -27.58
CA THR A 117 -13.17 -7.89 -28.00
C THR A 117 -12.55 -6.84 -27.08
N GLY A 118 -13.38 -5.91 -26.56
CA GLY A 118 -12.95 -4.90 -25.59
C GLY A 118 -12.45 -5.51 -24.27
N ASP A 119 -13.13 -6.53 -23.74
CA ASP A 119 -12.70 -7.21 -22.52
C ASP A 119 -11.36 -7.94 -22.71
N LEU A 120 -11.17 -8.58 -23.88
CA LEU A 120 -9.91 -9.26 -24.21
C LEU A 120 -8.75 -8.26 -24.34
N ILE A 121 -8.99 -7.11 -24.99
CA ILE A 121 -7.99 -6.03 -25.08
C ILE A 121 -7.63 -5.52 -23.69
N SER A 122 -8.62 -5.26 -22.83
CA SER A 122 -8.41 -4.79 -21.46
C SER A 122 -7.56 -5.76 -20.62
N LYS A 123 -7.81 -7.07 -20.75
CA LYS A 123 -6.99 -8.11 -20.10
C LYS A 123 -5.54 -8.09 -20.54
N ILE A 124 -5.29 -7.86 -21.84
CA ILE A 124 -3.92 -7.79 -22.37
C ILE A 124 -3.24 -6.49 -21.93
N THR A 125 -3.92 -5.35 -21.96
CA THR A 125 -3.29 -4.05 -21.70
C THR A 125 -3.28 -3.69 -20.22
N PHE A 126 -4.46 -3.52 -19.62
CA PHE A 126 -4.64 -2.99 -18.28
C PHE A 126 -4.31 -4.00 -17.19
N ASP A 127 -4.84 -5.23 -17.27
CA ASP A 127 -4.63 -6.21 -16.20
C ASP A 127 -3.14 -6.59 -16.08
N THR A 128 -2.42 -6.72 -17.21
CA THR A 128 -0.98 -7.00 -17.18
C THR A 128 -0.17 -5.83 -16.60
N GLU A 129 -0.56 -4.58 -16.87
CA GLU A 129 0.09 -3.41 -16.29
C GLU A 129 -0.13 -3.34 -14.77
N GLN A 130 -1.35 -3.62 -14.31
CA GLN A 130 -1.67 -3.70 -12.89
C GLN A 130 -0.82 -4.76 -12.17
N VAL A 131 -0.54 -5.89 -12.84
CA VAL A 131 0.39 -6.91 -12.32
C VAL A 131 1.81 -6.34 -12.15
N GLN A 132 2.35 -5.60 -13.12
CA GLN A 132 3.66 -4.95 -12.98
C GLN A 132 3.68 -3.96 -11.82
N GLN A 133 2.67 -3.08 -11.73
CA GLN A 133 2.61 -2.08 -10.66
C GLN A 133 2.53 -2.75 -9.28
N ALA A 134 1.72 -3.81 -9.15
CA ALA A 134 1.59 -4.57 -7.92
C ALA A 134 2.92 -5.23 -7.50
N ILE A 135 3.62 -5.89 -8.43
CA ILE A 135 4.91 -6.55 -8.15
C ILE A 135 5.96 -5.51 -7.77
N THR A 136 6.06 -4.43 -8.54
CA THR A 136 7.01 -3.33 -8.32
C THR A 136 6.80 -2.72 -6.93
N LYS A 137 5.56 -2.41 -6.58
CA LYS A 137 5.20 -1.86 -5.27
C LYS A 137 5.49 -2.85 -4.14
N ALA A 138 5.14 -4.12 -4.33
CA ALA A 138 5.42 -5.16 -3.34
C ALA A 138 6.92 -5.31 -3.06
N MET A 139 7.76 -5.27 -4.09
CA MET A 139 9.22 -5.32 -3.94
C MET A 139 9.77 -4.10 -3.20
N LEU A 140 9.30 -2.89 -3.55
CA LEU A 140 9.68 -1.68 -2.83
C LEU A 140 9.32 -1.78 -1.35
N VAL A 141 8.09 -2.19 -1.02
CA VAL A 141 7.67 -2.30 0.39
C VAL A 141 8.43 -3.40 1.13
N VAL A 142 8.56 -4.60 0.56
CA VAL A 142 9.16 -5.74 1.28
C VAL A 142 10.68 -5.59 1.41
N VAL A 143 11.35 -5.14 0.35
CA VAL A 143 12.82 -5.08 0.32
C VAL A 143 13.32 -3.73 0.81
N ARG A 144 12.87 -2.61 0.21
CA ARG A 144 13.37 -1.27 0.56
C ARG A 144 12.89 -0.87 1.96
N GLU A 145 11.58 -0.85 2.20
CA GLU A 145 11.05 -0.46 3.53
C GLU A 145 11.42 -1.49 4.60
N GLY A 146 11.39 -2.78 4.27
CA GLY A 146 11.87 -3.84 5.16
C GLY A 146 13.32 -3.64 5.59
N ALA A 147 14.24 -3.40 4.64
CA ALA A 147 15.63 -3.11 4.95
C ALA A 147 15.79 -1.81 5.76
N PHE A 148 15.00 -0.77 5.45
CA PHE A 148 15.03 0.48 6.19
C PHE A 148 14.65 0.29 7.66
N VAL A 149 13.59 -0.49 7.94
CA VAL A 149 13.19 -0.85 9.31
C VAL A 149 14.32 -1.59 10.02
N VAL A 150 14.96 -2.56 9.36
CA VAL A 150 16.09 -3.31 9.95
C VAL A 150 17.26 -2.38 10.28
N PHE A 151 17.64 -1.48 9.37
CA PHE A 151 18.72 -0.52 9.62
C PHE A 151 18.37 0.46 10.74
N LEU A 152 17.14 0.97 10.80
CA LEU A 152 16.71 1.84 11.89
C LEU A 152 16.75 1.13 13.23
N LEU A 153 16.27 -0.12 13.31
CA LEU A 153 16.38 -0.90 14.53
C LEU A 153 17.84 -1.06 14.95
N ALA A 154 18.74 -1.39 14.02
CA ALA A 154 20.17 -1.50 14.31
C ALA A 154 20.76 -0.17 14.85
N VAL A 155 20.44 0.96 14.21
CA VAL A 155 20.87 2.30 14.64
C VAL A 155 20.30 2.64 16.02
N MET A 156 19.04 2.33 16.29
CA MET A 156 18.39 2.56 17.59
C MET A 156 19.08 1.77 18.70
N PHE A 157 19.26 0.45 18.51
CA PHE A 157 19.91 -0.42 19.50
C PHE A 157 21.37 -0.02 19.75
N TYR A 158 22.10 0.38 18.70
CA TYR A 158 23.46 0.90 18.82
C TYR A 158 23.51 2.22 19.62
N THR A 159 22.53 3.11 19.42
CA THR A 159 22.50 4.43 20.05
C THR A 159 22.07 4.39 21.51
N SER A 160 20.99 3.66 21.83
CA SER A 160 20.51 3.46 23.19
C SER A 160 19.65 2.21 23.28
N TRP A 161 20.24 1.13 23.78
CA TRP A 161 19.53 -0.14 23.96
C TRP A 161 18.37 -0.05 24.95
N LYS A 162 18.47 0.81 25.98
CA LYS A 162 17.42 1.02 27.00
C LYS A 162 16.16 1.66 26.39
N LEU A 163 16.32 2.73 25.62
CA LEU A 163 15.18 3.39 24.94
C LEU A 163 14.59 2.48 23.87
N SER A 164 15.42 1.73 23.15
CA SER A 164 14.99 0.80 22.10
C SER A 164 14.08 -0.31 22.65
N LEU A 165 14.38 -0.85 23.84
CA LEU A 165 13.54 -1.86 24.50
C LEU A 165 12.13 -1.34 24.80
N ILE A 166 12.00 -0.10 25.26
CA ILE A 166 10.69 0.52 25.53
C ILE A 166 9.87 0.60 24.25
N PHE A 167 10.46 1.08 23.15
CA PHE A 167 9.81 1.13 21.84
C PHE A 167 9.42 -0.27 21.33
N LEU A 168 10.26 -1.28 21.56
CA LEU A 168 9.99 -2.66 21.15
C LEU A 168 8.78 -3.26 21.87
N ILE A 169 8.45 -2.80 23.08
CA ILE A 169 7.22 -3.18 23.80
C ILE A 169 5.99 -2.42 23.28
N ILE A 170 6.15 -1.14 22.90
CA ILE A 170 5.04 -0.32 22.39
C ILE A 170 4.60 -0.75 20.99
N ILE A 171 5.54 -1.10 20.11
CA ILE A 171 5.27 -1.54 18.74
C ILE A 171 4.22 -2.68 18.67
N PRO A 172 4.36 -3.82 19.38
CA PRO A 172 3.37 -4.89 19.34
C PRO A 172 2.02 -4.46 19.91
N LEU A 173 1.99 -3.60 20.94
CA LEU A 173 0.74 -3.06 21.49
C LEU A 173 -0.02 -2.23 20.44
N VAL A 174 0.69 -1.34 19.73
CA VAL A 174 0.13 -0.58 18.61
C VAL A 174 -0.30 -1.52 17.48
N ALA A 175 0.50 -2.53 17.15
CA ALA A 175 0.18 -3.51 16.11
C ALA A 175 -1.10 -4.31 16.42
N ILE A 176 -1.32 -4.70 17.68
CA ILE A 176 -2.56 -5.37 18.13
C ILE A 176 -3.76 -4.45 17.90
N ILE A 177 -3.67 -3.18 18.32
CA ILE A 177 -4.76 -2.22 18.17
C ILE A 177 -5.07 -2.01 16.69
N VAL A 178 -4.06 -1.74 15.88
CA VAL A 178 -4.21 -1.58 14.43
C VAL A 178 -4.82 -2.84 13.80
N SER A 179 -4.43 -4.03 14.23
CA SER A 179 -4.96 -5.31 13.72
C SER A 179 -6.44 -5.49 14.06
N VAL A 180 -6.85 -5.23 15.30
CA VAL A 180 -8.25 -5.29 15.75
C VAL A 180 -9.10 -4.29 14.97
N VAL A 181 -8.61 -3.04 14.86
CA VAL A 181 -9.24 -1.97 14.09
C VAL A 181 -9.37 -2.35 12.63
N SER A 182 -8.31 -2.90 12.01
CA SER A 182 -8.31 -3.32 10.61
C SER A 182 -9.33 -4.42 10.33
N LYS A 183 -9.45 -5.40 11.25
CA LYS A 183 -10.47 -6.46 11.16
C LYS A 183 -11.88 -5.87 11.23
N ARG A 184 -12.12 -4.98 12.20
CA ARG A 184 -13.41 -4.29 12.35
C ARG A 184 -13.74 -3.41 11.14
N PHE A 185 -12.74 -2.70 10.62
CA PHE A 185 -12.85 -1.87 9.41
C PHE A 185 -13.30 -2.71 8.22
N ARG A 186 -12.64 -3.84 7.94
CA ARG A 186 -13.02 -4.75 6.85
C ARG A 186 -14.47 -5.24 6.97
N HIS A 187 -14.91 -5.58 8.19
CA HIS A 187 -16.28 -6.01 8.43
C HIS A 187 -17.30 -4.88 8.16
N ILE A 188 -17.05 -3.67 8.67
CA ILE A 188 -17.95 -2.52 8.45
C ILE A 188 -17.95 -2.11 6.97
N SER A 189 -16.80 -2.13 6.29
CA SER A 189 -16.71 -1.83 4.86
C SER A 189 -17.56 -2.78 4.02
N LYS A 190 -17.58 -4.08 4.34
CA LYS A 190 -18.46 -5.04 3.67
C LYS A 190 -19.94 -4.71 3.89
N ASN A 191 -20.31 -4.31 5.11
CA ASN A 191 -21.67 -3.88 5.42
C ASN A 191 -22.05 -2.59 4.67
N ILE A 192 -21.13 -1.62 4.56
CA ILE A 192 -21.34 -0.40 3.77
C ILE A 192 -21.56 -0.75 2.30
N GLN A 193 -20.75 -1.64 1.72
CA GLN A 193 -20.92 -2.07 0.34
C GLN A 193 -22.28 -2.75 0.12
N SER A 194 -22.70 -3.64 1.02
CA SER A 194 -24.02 -4.27 0.97
C SER A 194 -25.15 -3.24 1.07
N ALA A 195 -25.06 -2.29 1.99
CA ALA A 195 -26.04 -1.22 2.16
C ALA A 195 -26.07 -0.29 0.93
N MET A 196 -24.91 0.04 0.36
CA MET A 196 -24.81 0.84 -0.86
C MET A 196 -25.44 0.10 -2.06
N GLY A 197 -25.22 -1.21 -2.18
CA GLY A 197 -25.87 -2.02 -3.21
C GLY A 197 -27.40 -2.10 -3.05
N GLN A 198 -27.94 -1.91 -1.85
CA GLN A 198 -29.38 -1.72 -1.66
C GLN A 198 -29.84 -0.33 -2.12
N VAL A 199 -29.09 0.73 -1.79
CA VAL A 199 -29.36 2.09 -2.29
C VAL A 199 -29.39 2.09 -3.82
N THR A 200 -28.37 1.54 -4.47
CA THR A 200 -28.28 1.47 -5.94
C THR A 200 -29.46 0.71 -6.55
N ARG A 201 -29.74 -0.52 -6.08
CA ARG A 201 -30.87 -1.31 -6.59
C ARG A 201 -32.21 -0.61 -6.40
N SER A 202 -32.43 -0.01 -5.23
CA SER A 202 -33.66 0.74 -4.95
C SER A 202 -33.81 1.93 -5.90
N SER A 203 -32.74 2.68 -6.14
CA SER A 203 -32.74 3.79 -7.11
C SER A 203 -33.02 3.31 -8.54
N GLU A 204 -32.38 2.22 -8.97
CA GLU A 204 -32.62 1.62 -10.30
C GLU A 204 -34.09 1.20 -10.46
N GLN A 205 -34.65 0.52 -9.46
CA GLN A 205 -36.06 0.09 -9.47
C GLN A 205 -37.02 1.29 -9.52
N MET A 206 -36.79 2.31 -8.70
CA MET A 206 -37.64 3.51 -8.67
C MET A 206 -37.57 4.32 -9.97
N LEU A 207 -36.38 4.46 -10.56
CA LEU A 207 -36.20 5.21 -11.82
C LEU A 207 -36.74 4.44 -13.03
N SER A 208 -36.48 3.14 -13.10
CA SER A 208 -37.01 2.29 -14.18
C SER A 208 -38.53 2.14 -14.07
N GLY A 209 -39.05 1.96 -12.85
CA GLY A 209 -40.46 1.80 -12.53
C GLY A 209 -41.25 3.10 -12.32
N HIS A 210 -40.69 4.28 -12.60
CA HIS A 210 -41.30 5.57 -12.23
C HIS A 210 -42.74 5.74 -12.74
N LYS A 211 -43.06 5.22 -13.94
CA LYS A 211 -44.42 5.29 -14.51
C LYS A 211 -45.44 4.50 -13.67
N VAL A 212 -45.02 3.37 -13.11
CA VAL A 212 -45.85 2.53 -12.23
C VAL A 212 -46.08 3.27 -10.92
N ILE A 213 -45.02 3.83 -10.32
CA ILE A 213 -45.12 4.59 -9.07
C ILE A 213 -46.07 5.79 -9.26
N HIS A 214 -45.96 6.50 -10.39
CA HIS A 214 -46.88 7.60 -10.72
C HIS A 214 -48.31 7.13 -10.98
N GLY A 215 -48.51 6.03 -11.72
CA GLY A 215 -49.82 5.50 -12.06
C GLY A 215 -50.62 5.01 -10.85
N PHE A 216 -49.93 4.51 -9.81
CA PHE A 216 -50.57 4.01 -8.58
C PHE A 216 -50.46 4.97 -7.38
N GLY A 217 -49.87 6.16 -7.55
CA GLY A 217 -49.73 7.14 -6.46
C GLY A 217 -48.79 6.71 -5.31
N GLY A 218 -47.82 5.84 -5.59
CA GLY A 218 -46.95 5.21 -4.59
C GLY A 218 -45.75 6.03 -4.13
N GLN A 219 -45.63 7.31 -4.53
CA GLN A 219 -44.42 8.11 -4.32
C GLN A 219 -44.01 8.22 -2.84
N HIS A 220 -44.98 8.50 -1.96
CA HIS A 220 -44.69 8.67 -0.53
C HIS A 220 -44.14 7.39 0.10
N GLN A 221 -44.68 6.23 -0.29
CA GLN A 221 -44.27 4.92 0.23
C GLN A 221 -42.82 4.60 -0.19
N GLU A 222 -42.50 4.83 -1.46
CA GLU A 222 -41.16 4.61 -2.01
C GLU A 222 -40.12 5.58 -1.41
N ILE A 223 -40.49 6.85 -1.18
CA ILE A 223 -39.61 7.83 -0.51
C ILE A 223 -39.31 7.41 0.93
N GLU A 224 -40.31 6.95 1.69
CA GLU A 224 -40.11 6.49 3.06
C GLU A 224 -39.24 5.22 3.11
N GLN A 225 -39.45 4.30 2.16
CA GLN A 225 -38.65 3.09 2.03
C GLN A 225 -37.19 3.42 1.68
N PHE A 226 -36.96 4.35 0.74
CA PHE A 226 -35.63 4.83 0.38
C PHE A 226 -34.94 5.50 1.58
N ALA A 227 -35.67 6.29 2.37
CA ALA A 227 -35.14 6.94 3.56
C ALA A 227 -34.62 5.91 4.59
N LYS A 228 -35.31 4.77 4.77
CA LYS A 228 -34.85 3.67 5.64
C LYS A 228 -33.54 3.05 5.15
N ILE A 229 -33.46 2.74 3.85
CA ILE A 229 -32.25 2.17 3.22
C ILE A 229 -31.08 3.15 3.33
N ASN A 230 -31.32 4.42 3.02
CA ASN A 230 -30.30 5.47 3.08
C ASN A 230 -29.81 5.72 4.51
N ASN A 231 -30.71 5.75 5.50
CA ASN A 231 -30.32 5.88 6.91
C ASN A 231 -29.51 4.67 7.40
N HIS A 232 -29.81 3.45 6.92
CA HIS A 232 -28.97 2.29 7.22
C HIS A 232 -27.55 2.45 6.66
N ASN A 233 -27.40 2.92 5.41
CA ASN A 233 -26.09 3.23 4.83
C ASN A 233 -25.34 4.28 5.66
N ARG A 234 -26.02 5.36 6.05
CA ARG A 234 -25.48 6.43 6.91
C ARG A 234 -24.98 5.87 8.24
N GLN A 235 -25.74 5.02 8.92
CA GLN A 235 -25.33 4.40 10.18
C GLN A 235 -24.07 3.55 10.03
N GLN A 236 -23.93 2.78 8.95
CA GLN A 236 -22.72 2.00 8.70
C GLN A 236 -21.50 2.90 8.46
N ARG A 237 -21.67 4.00 7.72
CA ARG A 237 -20.60 5.00 7.50
C ARG A 237 -20.16 5.65 8.81
N ILE A 238 -21.11 6.11 9.63
CA ILE A 238 -20.80 6.69 10.95
C ILE A 238 -20.06 5.68 11.83
N LYS A 239 -20.47 4.40 11.84
CA LYS A 239 -19.75 3.34 12.57
C LYS A 239 -18.30 3.18 12.09
N MET A 240 -18.06 3.29 10.79
CA MET A 240 -16.71 3.23 10.22
C MET A 240 -15.87 4.43 10.68
N ASP A 241 -16.41 5.63 10.57
CA ASP A 241 -15.67 6.86 10.90
C ASP A 241 -15.42 6.97 12.40
N ALA A 242 -16.38 6.60 13.25
CA ALA A 242 -16.18 6.49 14.69
C ALA A 242 -15.07 5.47 15.03
N THR A 243 -15.04 4.32 14.34
CA THR A 243 -13.97 3.31 14.53
C THR A 243 -12.61 3.90 14.17
N LYS A 244 -12.49 4.63 13.05
CA LYS A 244 -11.24 5.29 12.65
C LYS A 244 -10.80 6.34 13.68
N ALA A 245 -11.71 7.23 14.08
CA ALA A 245 -11.42 8.32 15.01
C ALA A 245 -10.89 7.76 16.34
N LEU A 246 -11.60 6.79 16.94
CA LEU A 246 -11.18 6.12 18.17
C LEU A 246 -9.79 5.48 18.05
N SER A 247 -9.49 4.88 16.90
CA SER A 247 -8.20 4.23 16.66
C SER A 247 -7.05 5.21 16.67
N VAL A 248 -7.22 6.36 15.99
CA VAL A 248 -6.21 7.43 15.97
C VAL A 248 -5.99 7.98 17.38
N SER A 249 -7.07 8.27 18.11
CA SER A 249 -6.97 8.79 19.48
C SER A 249 -6.26 7.82 20.43
N VAL A 250 -6.58 6.53 20.37
CA VAL A 250 -5.92 5.51 21.22
C VAL A 250 -4.43 5.41 20.90
N ILE A 251 -4.05 5.44 19.62
CA ILE A 251 -2.63 5.42 19.21
C ILE A 251 -1.90 6.68 19.71
N GLN A 252 -2.52 7.85 19.62
CA GLN A 252 -1.96 9.11 20.12
C GLN A 252 -1.75 9.08 21.64
N ILE A 253 -2.73 8.58 22.40
CA ILE A 253 -2.61 8.44 23.86
C ILE A 253 -1.46 7.50 24.20
N LEU A 254 -1.35 6.35 23.53
CA LEU A 254 -0.24 5.41 23.75
C LEU A 254 1.11 6.04 23.42
N ALA A 255 1.21 6.80 22.33
CA ALA A 255 2.43 7.51 21.97
C ALA A 255 2.80 8.59 23.01
N ALA A 256 1.81 9.34 23.51
CA ALA A 256 2.02 10.34 24.55
C ALA A 256 2.44 9.71 25.88
N SER A 257 1.81 8.60 26.29
CA SER A 257 2.21 7.85 27.49
C SER A 257 3.63 7.29 27.35
N ALA A 258 4.00 6.78 26.17
CA ALA A 258 5.36 6.34 25.89
C ALA A 258 6.38 7.48 26.05
N MET A 259 6.09 8.66 25.48
CA MET A 259 6.96 9.83 25.66
C MET A 259 7.07 10.24 27.13
N ALA A 260 5.98 10.21 27.89
CA ALA A 260 5.98 10.56 29.31
C ALA A 260 6.80 9.58 30.19
N VAL A 261 6.98 8.33 29.76
CA VAL A 261 7.86 7.36 30.43
C VAL A 261 9.34 7.58 30.07
N ILE A 262 9.60 8.18 28.89
CA ILE A 262 10.95 8.43 28.38
C ILE A 262 11.55 9.73 28.95
N LEU A 263 10.73 10.77 29.08
CA LEU A 263 11.08 12.07 29.67
C LEU A 263 11.30 11.95 31.19
#